data_AF-A0L3S4-F1
#
_entry.id   AF-A0L3S4-F1
#
_cell.length_a   1.000
_cell.length_b   1.000
_cell.length_c   1.000
_cell.angle_alpha   90.00
_cell.angle_beta   90.00
_cell.angle_gamma   90.00
#
_symmetry.space_group_name_H-M   'P 1'
#
loop_
_entity.id
_entity.type
_entity.pdbx_description
1 polymer ?
#
loop_
_entity_poly.entity_id
_entity_poly.type
_entity_poly.pdbx_seq_one_letter_code
_entity_poly.pdbx_strand_id
1 'polypeptide(L)'
;MVERLPADPFERIQAGLKISLERPMLSNELTMPGVKREDPDSVRPLEEEWQAARQRIAQFNAQRNWMGVLNTLLEMSNNDRHPEAYLARLQAAWLVVKLPQAPVSHVVIVLYNLLASLESGHPAAGPLAALANLMALHRTPDHPERELAQMQAQQMWDMAAHNLGIEPGSHFESWMERNGLNDPNSFVPRIMGMLEKMENRPWWIDKEAIQEDMMQQA
;
A
#
# COMPACT_ATOMS: atom_id res chain seq x y z
N MET A 1 47.71 -12.63 -19.20
CA MET A 1 47.69 -13.53 -18.03
C MET A 1 46.40 -13.23 -17.28
N VAL A 2 45.41 -14.13 -17.31
CA VAL A 2 44.11 -13.90 -16.64
C VAL A 2 44.31 -14.21 -15.17
N GLU A 3 44.31 -13.17 -14.35
CA GLU A 3 44.37 -13.30 -12.90
C GLU A 3 43.10 -14.00 -12.43
N ARG A 4 43.23 -15.20 -11.83
CA ARG A 4 42.08 -15.93 -11.28
C ARG A 4 41.55 -15.13 -10.10
N LEU A 5 40.30 -14.69 -10.20
CA LEU A 5 39.58 -14.07 -9.09
C LEU A 5 39.54 -15.04 -7.89
N PRO A 6 39.70 -14.54 -6.64
CA PRO A 6 39.63 -15.37 -5.45
C PRO A 6 38.25 -16.03 -5.31
N ALA A 7 38.20 -17.22 -4.71
CA ALA A 7 36.97 -18.01 -4.60
C ALA A 7 35.98 -17.43 -3.58
N ASP A 8 36.46 -16.63 -2.63
CA ASP A 8 35.65 -16.05 -1.56
C ASP A 8 34.91 -14.77 -2.01
N PRO A 9 33.57 -14.68 -1.85
CA PRO A 9 32.80 -13.51 -2.27
C PRO A 9 33.24 -12.20 -1.61
N PHE A 10 33.72 -12.25 -0.36
CA PHE A 10 34.14 -11.05 0.36
C PHE A 10 35.48 -10.52 -0.17
N GLU A 11 36.45 -11.41 -0.42
CA GLU A 11 37.71 -11.04 -1.06
C GLU A 11 37.51 -10.47 -2.48
N ARG A 12 36.53 -10.97 -3.24
CA ARG A 12 36.20 -10.43 -4.57
C ARG A 12 35.68 -9.00 -4.49
N ILE A 13 34.86 -8.68 -3.49
CA ILE A 13 34.35 -7.32 -3.25
C ILE A 13 35.51 -6.39 -2.87
N GLN A 14 36.38 -6.82 -1.95
CA GLN A 14 37.53 -6.03 -1.55
C GLN A 14 38.54 -5.82 -2.69
N ALA A 15 38.79 -6.83 -3.51
CA ALA A 15 39.62 -6.71 -4.70
C ALA A 15 39.04 -5.73 -5.73
N GLY A 16 37.72 -5.78 -5.97
CA GLY A 16 37.03 -4.84 -6.86
C GLY A 16 37.08 -3.39 -6.37
N LEU A 17 36.92 -3.18 -5.07
CA LEU A 17 37.06 -1.86 -4.44
C LEU A 17 38.48 -1.32 -4.55
N LYS A 18 39.49 -2.17 -4.30
CA LYS A 18 40.90 -1.79 -4.42
C LYS A 18 41.27 -1.39 -5.85
N ILE A 19 40.83 -2.17 -6.84
CA ILE A 19 41.00 -1.85 -8.28
C ILE A 19 40.34 -0.50 -8.63
N SER A 20 39.19 -0.20 -8.02
CA SER A 20 38.46 1.04 -8.26
C SER A 20 39.14 2.26 -7.63
N LEU A 21 39.82 2.08 -6.51
CA LEU A 21 40.56 3.13 -5.81
C LEU A 21 41.94 3.42 -6.44
N GLU A 22 42.56 2.41 -7.06
CA GLU A 22 43.89 2.52 -7.68
C GLU A 22 43.82 3.00 -9.14
N ARG A 23 42.63 3.07 -9.75
CA ARG A 23 42.43 3.68 -11.07
C ARG A 23 42.28 5.20 -10.95
N PRO A 24 43.21 6.02 -11.49
CA PRO A 24 42.99 7.45 -11.55
C PRO A 24 41.79 7.73 -12.47
N MET A 25 40.76 8.39 -11.93
CA MET A 25 39.60 8.86 -12.69
C MET A 25 40.07 9.72 -13.86
N LEU A 26 40.00 9.19 -15.08
CA LEU A 26 40.23 9.98 -16.29
C LEU A 26 39.11 11.01 -16.36
N SER A 27 39.46 12.30 -16.32
CA SER A 27 38.54 13.45 -16.26
C SER A 27 37.58 13.57 -17.46
N ASN A 28 37.53 12.58 -18.35
CA ASN A 28 36.77 12.58 -19.59
C ASN A 28 35.74 11.44 -19.71
N GLU A 29 35.56 10.61 -18.68
CA GLU A 29 34.48 9.58 -18.65
C GLU A 29 33.24 10.02 -17.84
N LEU A 30 33.30 11.19 -17.18
CA LEU A 30 32.15 11.83 -16.56
C LEU A 30 31.64 12.98 -17.45
N THR A 31 31.35 12.71 -18.71
CA THR A 31 30.26 13.46 -19.35
C THR A 31 28.99 13.03 -18.64
N MET A 32 28.57 13.86 -17.67
CA MET A 32 27.19 13.84 -17.18
C MET A 32 26.30 13.71 -18.42
N PRO A 33 25.44 12.68 -18.55
CA PRO A 33 24.45 12.68 -19.61
C PRO A 33 23.76 14.03 -19.50
N GLY A 34 23.82 14.83 -20.57
CA GLY A 34 23.32 16.19 -20.55
C GLY A 34 21.96 16.16 -19.89
N VAL A 35 21.82 16.88 -18.77
CA VAL A 35 20.57 16.93 -18.01
C VAL A 35 19.55 17.52 -18.97
N LYS A 36 18.86 16.65 -19.73
CA LYS A 36 17.58 16.99 -20.30
C LYS A 36 16.79 17.42 -19.08
N ARG A 37 16.47 18.71 -19.00
CA ARG A 37 15.41 19.16 -18.12
C ARG A 37 14.21 18.33 -18.54
N GLU A 38 13.93 17.26 -17.81
CA GLU A 38 12.69 16.52 -17.97
C GLU A 38 11.60 17.55 -17.78
N ASP A 39 10.74 17.66 -18.78
CA ASP A 39 9.54 18.46 -18.66
C ASP A 39 8.82 17.96 -17.40
N PRO A 40 8.51 18.81 -16.41
CA PRO A 40 7.74 18.38 -15.24
C PRO A 40 6.45 17.63 -15.62
N ASP A 41 5.91 17.91 -16.82
CA ASP A 41 4.72 17.25 -17.36
C ASP A 41 5.03 15.89 -18.04
N SER A 42 6.28 15.60 -18.40
CA SER A 42 6.71 14.26 -18.84
C SER A 42 6.82 13.24 -17.70
N VAL A 43 6.76 13.71 -16.46
CA VAL A 43 6.96 12.96 -15.22
C VAL A 43 5.63 12.72 -14.47
N ARG A 44 4.57 13.47 -14.80
CA ARG A 44 3.20 13.19 -14.32
C ARG A 44 2.61 12.02 -15.11
N PRO A 45 1.81 11.13 -14.49
CA PRO A 45 1.00 10.21 -15.27
C PRO A 45 0.19 10.98 -16.29
N LEU A 46 0.13 10.45 -17.52
CA LEU A 46 -0.65 11.06 -18.57
C LEU A 46 -2.09 11.17 -18.05
N GLU A 47 -2.63 12.39 -18.00
CA GLU A 47 -4.01 12.66 -17.60
C GLU A 47 -4.99 11.71 -18.33
N GLU A 48 -4.66 11.35 -19.57
CA GLU A 48 -5.36 10.35 -20.38
C GLU A 48 -5.47 8.97 -19.71
N GLU A 49 -4.41 8.46 -19.08
CA GLU A 49 -4.41 7.19 -18.36
C GLU A 49 -5.32 7.25 -17.13
N TRP A 50 -5.29 8.38 -16.41
CA TRP A 50 -6.15 8.60 -15.26
C TRP A 50 -7.62 8.65 -15.67
N GLN A 51 -7.95 9.41 -16.71
CA GLN A 51 -9.29 9.48 -17.27
C GLN A 51 -9.77 8.11 -17.79
N ALA A 52 -8.89 7.35 -18.44
CA ALA A 52 -9.21 5.98 -18.86
C ALA A 52 -9.53 5.07 -17.66
N ALA A 53 -8.76 5.15 -16.56
CA ALA A 53 -9.05 4.40 -15.35
C ALA A 53 -10.37 4.82 -14.69
N ARG A 54 -10.69 6.13 -14.66
CA ARG A 54 -11.98 6.65 -14.19
C ARG A 54 -13.15 6.12 -15.03
N GLN A 55 -12.98 6.03 -16.35
CA GLN A 55 -13.97 5.44 -17.25
C GLN A 55 -14.13 3.93 -17.01
N ARG A 56 -13.04 3.19 -16.77
CA ARG A 56 -13.10 1.77 -16.39
C ARG A 56 -13.89 1.56 -15.10
N ILE A 57 -13.67 2.39 -14.07
CA ILE A 57 -14.45 2.33 -12.82
C ILE A 57 -15.93 2.54 -13.10
N ALA A 58 -16.30 3.55 -13.89
CA ALA A 58 -17.71 3.81 -14.23
C ALA A 58 -18.35 2.63 -14.99
N GLN A 59 -17.63 2.02 -15.93
CA GLN A 59 -18.08 0.83 -16.65
C GLN A 59 -18.27 -0.37 -15.71
N PHE A 60 -17.32 -0.63 -14.81
CA PHE A 60 -17.42 -1.73 -13.85
C PHE A 60 -18.52 -1.51 -12.82
N ASN A 61 -18.79 -0.27 -12.38
CA ASN A 61 -19.95 0.05 -11.55
C ASN A 61 -21.26 -0.34 -12.26
N ALA A 62 -21.41 0.06 -13.53
CA ALA A 62 -22.61 -0.26 -14.31
C ALA A 62 -22.82 -1.78 -14.50
N GLN A 63 -21.74 -2.55 -14.51
CA GLN A 63 -21.74 -4.01 -14.62
C GLN A 63 -21.80 -4.73 -13.26
N ARG A 64 -21.79 -4.00 -12.14
CA ARG A 64 -21.61 -4.54 -10.77
C ARG A 64 -20.38 -5.45 -10.65
N ASN A 65 -19.32 -5.16 -11.41
CA ASN A 65 -18.05 -5.87 -11.36
C ASN A 65 -17.13 -5.25 -10.29
N TRP A 66 -17.43 -5.53 -9.02
CA TRP A 66 -16.73 -4.92 -7.90
C TRP A 66 -15.25 -5.31 -7.79
N MET A 67 -14.87 -6.50 -8.27
CA MET A 67 -13.46 -6.89 -8.35
C MET A 67 -12.71 -6.05 -9.39
N GLY A 68 -13.33 -5.79 -10.55
CA GLY A 68 -12.78 -4.89 -11.55
C GLY A 68 -12.60 -3.46 -11.04
N VAL A 69 -13.57 -2.96 -10.26
CA VAL A 69 -13.45 -1.66 -9.56
C VAL A 69 -12.26 -1.67 -8.59
N LEU A 70 -12.15 -2.69 -7.73
CA LEU A 70 -11.06 -2.82 -6.76
C LEU A 70 -9.68 -2.84 -7.44
N ASN A 71 -9.53 -3.65 -8.49
CA ASN A 71 -8.26 -3.75 -9.22
C ASN A 71 -7.88 -2.41 -9.86
N THR A 72 -8.84 -1.72 -10.46
CA THR A 72 -8.59 -0.40 -11.08
C THR A 72 -8.22 0.64 -10.01
N LEU A 73 -8.90 0.64 -8.86
CA LEU A 73 -8.55 1.51 -7.75
C LEU A 73 -7.15 1.21 -7.21
N LEU A 74 -6.79 -0.06 -7.08
CA LEU A 74 -5.46 -0.49 -6.63
C LEU A 74 -4.36 -0.03 -7.60
N GLU A 75 -4.57 -0.17 -8.92
CA GLU A 75 -3.68 0.38 -9.95
C GLU A 75 -3.49 1.89 -9.77
N MET A 76 -4.60 2.64 -9.69
CA MET A 76 -4.58 4.10 -9.49
C MET A 76 -3.93 4.50 -8.16
N SER A 77 -4.08 3.68 -7.13
CA SER A 77 -3.55 3.91 -5.80
C SER A 77 -2.02 3.87 -5.72
N ASN A 78 -1.34 3.26 -6.68
CA ASN A 78 0.12 3.17 -6.68
C ASN A 78 0.79 4.41 -7.28
N ASN A 79 0.01 5.39 -7.72
CA ASN A 79 0.51 6.58 -8.41
C ASN A 79 0.59 7.80 -7.49
N ASP A 80 1.57 7.83 -6.58
CA ASP A 80 1.77 8.92 -5.60
C ASP A 80 1.84 10.33 -6.19
N ARG A 81 2.13 10.45 -7.49
CA ARG A 81 2.25 11.75 -8.17
C ARG A 81 0.89 12.37 -8.51
N HIS A 82 -0.17 11.57 -8.59
CA HIS A 82 -1.49 12.07 -8.94
C HIS A 82 -2.20 12.62 -7.68
N PRO A 83 -2.76 13.84 -7.72
CA PRO A 83 -3.41 14.46 -6.55
C PRO A 83 -4.64 13.71 -6.03
N GLU A 84 -5.20 12.80 -6.82
CA GLU A 84 -6.33 11.95 -6.45
C GLU A 84 -5.94 10.53 -6.05
N ALA A 85 -4.64 10.18 -6.01
CA ALA A 85 -4.20 8.84 -5.62
C ALA A 85 -4.59 8.47 -4.19
N TYR A 86 -4.58 9.45 -3.28
CA TYR A 86 -5.08 9.26 -1.92
C TYR A 86 -6.58 8.90 -1.90
N LEU A 87 -7.39 9.53 -2.75
CA LEU A 87 -8.81 9.19 -2.87
C LEU A 87 -8.99 7.78 -3.46
N ALA A 88 -8.12 7.34 -4.38
CA ALA A 88 -8.12 5.96 -4.85
C ALA A 88 -7.83 4.95 -3.72
N ARG A 89 -6.81 5.23 -2.87
CA ARG A 89 -6.45 4.40 -1.70
C ARG A 89 -7.61 4.29 -0.72
N LEU A 90 -8.24 5.42 -0.41
CA LEU A 90 -9.35 5.49 0.52
C LEU A 90 -10.52 4.62 0.07
N GLN A 91 -10.91 4.76 -1.20
CA GLN A 91 -12.02 4.01 -1.76
C GLN A 91 -11.70 2.52 -1.92
N ALA A 92 -10.46 2.18 -2.29
CA ALA A 92 -9.99 0.79 -2.29
C ALA A 92 -10.10 0.17 -0.90
N ALA A 93 -9.65 0.88 0.15
CA ALA A 93 -9.69 0.40 1.53
C ALA A 93 -11.11 0.15 2.02
N TRP A 94 -12.05 1.04 1.71
CA TRP A 94 -13.46 0.82 2.04
C TRP A 94 -14.05 -0.38 1.28
N LEU A 95 -13.72 -0.53 -0.01
CA LEU A 95 -14.25 -1.59 -0.86
C LEU A 95 -13.71 -2.96 -0.47
N VAL A 96 -12.41 -3.09 -0.23
CA VAL A 96 -11.74 -4.38 0.00
C VAL A 96 -12.22 -5.06 1.29
N VAL A 97 -12.63 -4.25 2.28
CA VAL A 97 -13.22 -4.73 3.53
C VAL A 97 -14.59 -5.38 3.28
N LYS A 98 -15.37 -4.80 2.36
CA LYS A 98 -16.73 -5.26 2.06
C LYS A 98 -16.76 -6.48 1.16
N LEU A 99 -15.83 -6.65 0.24
CA LEU A 99 -15.85 -7.72 -0.78
C LEU A 99 -15.34 -9.07 -0.27
N PRO A 100 -16.18 -10.07 0.07
CA PRO A 100 -15.75 -11.34 0.65
C PRO A 100 -14.73 -12.11 -0.21
N GLN A 101 -14.85 -11.96 -1.52
CA GLN A 101 -14.02 -12.58 -2.56
C GLN A 101 -12.69 -11.86 -2.82
N ALA A 102 -12.42 -10.72 -2.18
CA ALA A 102 -11.15 -10.02 -2.31
C ALA A 102 -9.99 -10.92 -1.82
N PRO A 103 -8.95 -11.16 -2.64
CA PRO A 103 -7.78 -11.93 -2.23
C PRO A 103 -7.12 -11.29 -1.01
N VAL A 104 -6.61 -12.11 -0.09
CA VAL A 104 -5.97 -11.63 1.14
C VAL A 104 -4.80 -10.68 0.86
N SER A 105 -4.04 -10.91 -0.23
CA SER A 105 -2.96 -10.01 -0.64
C SER A 105 -3.46 -8.63 -1.05
N HIS A 106 -4.58 -8.54 -1.78
CA HIS A 106 -5.18 -7.26 -2.14
C HIS A 106 -5.64 -6.51 -0.90
N VAL A 107 -6.23 -7.21 0.09
CA VAL A 107 -6.62 -6.60 1.37
C VAL A 107 -5.42 -5.94 2.05
N VAL A 108 -4.34 -6.69 2.22
CA VAL A 108 -3.16 -6.19 2.95
C VAL A 108 -2.47 -5.06 2.19
N ILE A 109 -2.27 -5.19 0.87
CA ILE A 109 -1.66 -4.15 0.05
C ILE A 109 -2.47 -2.84 0.11
N VAL A 110 -3.79 -2.93 -0.03
CA VAL A 110 -4.67 -1.76 -0.02
C VAL A 110 -4.61 -1.04 1.34
N LEU A 111 -4.71 -1.79 2.44
CA LEU A 111 -4.68 -1.21 3.78
C LEU A 111 -3.30 -0.64 4.13
N TYR A 112 -2.24 -1.30 3.67
CA TYR A 112 -0.86 -0.81 3.76
C TYR A 112 -0.68 0.51 3.01
N ASN A 113 -1.11 0.59 1.75
CA ASN A 113 -0.99 1.79 0.93
C ASN A 113 -1.68 2.99 1.59
N LEU A 114 -2.86 2.78 2.18
CA LEU A 114 -3.55 3.83 2.92
C LEU A 114 -2.79 4.21 4.20
N LEU A 115 -2.35 3.24 5.01
CA LEU A 115 -1.59 3.49 6.24
C LEU A 115 -0.31 4.29 5.97
N ALA A 116 0.44 3.93 4.92
CA ALA A 116 1.67 4.60 4.53
C ALA A 116 1.44 6.04 4.02
N SER A 117 0.21 6.36 3.60
CA SER A 117 -0.16 7.71 3.16
C SER A 117 -0.68 8.61 4.29
N LEU A 118 -0.84 8.08 5.51
CA LEU A 118 -1.32 8.85 6.65
C LEU A 118 -0.22 9.76 7.20
N GLU A 119 -0.62 10.96 7.63
CA GLU A 119 0.24 11.84 8.41
C GLU A 119 0.59 11.22 9.76
N SER A 120 1.75 11.59 10.32
CA SER A 120 2.14 11.17 11.67
C SER A 120 1.08 11.59 12.69
N GLY A 121 0.75 10.70 13.61
CA GLY A 121 -0.27 10.93 14.65
C GLY A 121 -1.70 10.66 14.19
N HIS A 122 -1.93 10.29 12.92
CA HIS A 122 -3.29 10.11 12.41
C HIS A 122 -4.04 8.98 13.15
N PRO A 123 -5.26 9.24 13.68
CA PRO A 123 -5.96 8.31 14.57
C PRO A 123 -6.44 7.00 13.91
N ALA A 124 -6.33 6.89 12.58
CA ALA A 124 -6.66 5.67 11.84
C ALA A 124 -5.50 4.67 11.75
N ALA A 125 -4.27 5.05 12.12
CA ALA A 125 -3.10 4.20 11.94
C ALA A 125 -3.25 2.85 12.66
N GLY A 126 -3.57 2.87 13.96
CA GLY A 126 -3.81 1.66 14.75
C GLY A 126 -4.98 0.80 14.23
N PRO A 127 -6.18 1.37 14.02
CA PRO A 127 -7.30 0.61 13.46
C PRO A 127 -7.05 0.01 12.07
N LEU A 128 -6.27 0.66 11.20
CA LEU A 128 -5.88 0.09 9.90
C LEU A 128 -4.97 -1.13 10.05
N ALA A 129 -3.97 -1.05 10.93
CA ALA A 129 -3.12 -2.20 11.25
C ALA A 129 -3.92 -3.35 11.86
N ALA A 130 -4.82 -3.06 12.80
CA ALA A 130 -5.72 -4.05 13.40
C ALA A 130 -6.59 -4.74 12.35
N LEU A 131 -7.18 -3.96 11.42
CA LEU A 131 -8.02 -4.47 10.36
C LEU A 131 -7.24 -5.36 9.38
N ALA A 132 -6.03 -4.95 8.99
CA ALA A 132 -5.18 -5.76 8.12
C ALA A 132 -4.84 -7.11 8.75
N ASN A 133 -4.52 -7.12 10.05
CA ASN A 133 -4.21 -8.36 10.78
C ASN A 133 -5.44 -9.27 10.91
N LEU A 134 -6.59 -8.70 11.28
CA LEU A 134 -7.85 -9.45 11.35
C LEU A 134 -8.17 -10.11 9.99
N MET A 135 -8.08 -9.33 8.91
CA MET A 135 -8.39 -9.83 7.58
C MET A 135 -7.34 -10.84 7.11
N ALA A 136 -6.05 -10.64 7.35
CA ALA A 136 -5.00 -11.60 6.99
C ALA A 136 -5.13 -12.93 7.75
N LEU A 137 -5.69 -12.92 8.96
CA LEU A 137 -5.92 -14.12 9.75
C LEU A 137 -7.13 -14.93 9.24
N HIS A 138 -8.21 -14.24 8.87
CA HIS A 138 -9.51 -14.88 8.60
C HIS A 138 -9.90 -14.94 7.12
N ARG A 139 -9.27 -14.16 6.24
CA ARG A 139 -9.58 -14.14 4.80
C ARG A 139 -8.87 -15.28 4.09
N THR A 140 -9.64 -16.02 3.29
CA THR A 140 -9.17 -17.07 2.36
C THR A 140 -8.03 -17.93 2.95
N PRO A 141 -8.32 -18.82 3.93
CA PRO A 141 -7.31 -19.60 4.65
C PRO A 141 -6.39 -20.44 3.76
N ASP A 142 -6.86 -20.82 2.58
CA ASP A 142 -6.15 -21.66 1.61
C ASP A 142 -5.48 -20.85 0.47
N HIS A 143 -5.42 -19.51 0.58
CA HIS A 143 -4.79 -18.68 -0.44
C HIS A 143 -3.27 -18.87 -0.45
N PRO A 144 -2.62 -19.05 -1.62
CA PRO A 144 -1.17 -19.26 -1.72
C PRO A 144 -0.33 -18.16 -1.07
N GLU A 145 -0.82 -16.92 -1.12
CA GLU A 145 -0.12 -15.74 -0.58
C GLU A 145 -0.46 -15.43 0.88
N ARG A 146 -1.17 -16.33 1.59
CA ARG A 146 -1.64 -16.07 2.96
C ARG A 146 -0.50 -15.80 3.92
N GLU A 147 0.55 -16.61 3.91
CA GLU A 147 1.69 -16.44 4.82
C GLU A 147 2.37 -15.08 4.60
N LEU A 148 2.59 -14.72 3.32
CA LEU A 148 3.13 -13.42 2.95
C LEU A 148 2.23 -12.28 3.43
N ALA A 149 0.91 -12.39 3.22
CA ALA A 149 -0.05 -11.39 3.64
C ALA A 149 -0.08 -11.24 5.17
N GLN A 150 0.03 -12.32 5.93
CA GLN A 150 0.13 -12.29 7.39
C GLN A 150 1.41 -11.61 7.88
N MET A 151 2.56 -11.95 7.27
CA MET A 151 3.82 -11.28 7.58
C MET A 151 3.76 -9.77 7.29
N GLN A 152 3.18 -9.38 6.15
CA GLN A 152 3.00 -7.98 5.78
C GLN A 152 2.03 -7.26 6.73
N ALA A 153 0.91 -7.88 7.10
CA ALA A 153 -0.02 -7.32 8.07
C ALA A 153 0.65 -7.13 9.44
N GLN A 154 1.50 -8.07 9.87
CA GLN A 154 2.25 -7.93 11.12
C GLN A 154 3.18 -6.71 11.10
N GLN A 155 3.85 -6.43 9.98
CA GLN A 155 4.72 -5.24 9.83
C GLN A 155 3.93 -3.91 9.91
N MET A 156 2.63 -3.93 9.61
CA MET A 156 1.79 -2.73 9.74
C MET A 156 1.62 -2.29 11.19
N TRP A 157 1.78 -3.19 12.17
CA TRP A 157 1.77 -2.81 13.58
C TRP A 157 2.95 -1.91 13.94
N ASP A 158 4.15 -2.27 13.48
CA ASP A 158 5.36 -1.47 13.71
C ASP A 158 5.23 -0.09 13.05
N MET A 159 4.69 -0.04 11.82
CA MET A 159 4.42 1.20 11.12
C MET A 159 3.39 2.07 11.88
N ALA A 160 2.30 1.48 12.36
CA ALA A 160 1.28 2.22 13.12
C ALA A 160 1.81 2.72 14.46
N ALA A 161 2.59 1.90 15.19
CA ALA A 161 3.24 2.28 16.44
C ALA A 161 4.19 3.46 16.21
N HIS A 162 5.04 3.36 15.17
CA HIS A 162 5.95 4.43 14.78
C HIS A 162 5.21 5.73 14.46
N ASN A 163 4.18 5.67 13.61
CA ASN A 163 3.39 6.84 13.23
C ASN A 163 2.71 7.51 14.44
N LEU A 164 2.44 6.76 15.50
CA LEU A 164 1.80 7.23 16.72
C LEU A 164 2.79 7.54 17.86
N GLY A 165 4.10 7.38 17.63
CA GLY A 165 5.12 7.59 18.66
C GLY A 165 5.04 6.60 19.83
N ILE A 166 4.60 5.37 19.58
CA ILE A 166 4.50 4.30 20.59
C ILE A 166 5.79 3.50 20.62
N GLU A 167 6.42 3.44 21.78
CA GLU A 167 7.64 2.65 22.01
C GLU A 167 7.35 1.12 21.94
N PRO A 168 8.24 0.32 21.32
CA PRO A 168 8.11 -1.13 21.29
C PRO A 168 8.12 -1.79 22.68
N GLY A 169 7.54 -2.98 22.78
CA GLY A 169 7.58 -3.81 24.00
C GLY A 169 6.29 -3.75 24.83
N SER A 170 6.41 -3.78 26.17
CA SER A 170 5.26 -3.89 27.09
C SER A 170 4.22 -2.77 26.95
N HIS A 171 4.62 -1.61 26.42
CA HIS A 171 3.72 -0.50 26.17
C HIS A 171 2.78 -0.72 24.98
N PHE A 172 3.18 -1.57 24.03
CA PHE A 172 2.43 -1.83 22.81
C PHE A 172 1.15 -2.65 23.05
N GLU A 173 1.23 -3.74 23.81
CA GLU A 173 0.06 -4.55 24.17
C GLU A 173 -0.97 -3.73 24.96
N SER A 174 -0.52 -3.03 26.00
CA SER A 174 -1.39 -2.12 26.77
C SER A 174 -1.94 -0.97 25.92
N TRP A 175 -1.22 -0.51 24.90
CA TRP A 175 -1.74 0.48 23.96
C TRP A 175 -2.85 -0.11 23.08
N MET A 176 -2.67 -1.31 22.54
CA MET A 176 -3.69 -2.00 21.75
C MET A 176 -4.99 -2.18 22.55
N GLU A 177 -4.88 -2.71 23.77
CA GLU A 177 -6.03 -2.93 24.66
C GLU A 177 -6.75 -1.61 25.00
N ARG A 178 -6.02 -0.58 25.43
CA ARG A 178 -6.61 0.73 25.78
C ARG A 178 -7.31 1.40 24.61
N ASN A 179 -6.88 1.12 23.38
CA ASN A 179 -7.47 1.67 22.16
C ASN A 179 -8.54 0.75 21.55
N GLY A 180 -8.86 -0.39 22.18
CA GLY A 180 -9.84 -1.36 21.69
C GLY A 180 -9.44 -2.03 20.38
N LEU A 181 -8.14 -2.13 20.09
CA LEU A 181 -7.62 -2.68 18.83
C LEU A 181 -7.56 -4.21 18.82
N ASN A 182 -7.83 -4.84 19.96
CA ASN A 182 -7.97 -6.29 20.13
C ASN A 182 -9.41 -6.78 20.00
N ASP A 183 -10.41 -5.89 19.96
CA ASP A 183 -11.83 -6.23 19.79
C ASP A 183 -12.36 -5.72 18.44
N PRO A 184 -12.62 -6.61 17.47
CA PRO A 184 -13.21 -6.23 16.18
C PRO A 184 -14.51 -5.42 16.29
N ASN A 185 -15.33 -5.68 17.32
CA ASN A 185 -16.59 -4.94 17.51
C ASN A 185 -16.34 -3.48 17.90
N SER A 186 -15.16 -3.18 18.44
CA SER A 186 -14.75 -1.84 18.82
C SER A 186 -14.10 -1.10 17.65
N PHE A 187 -13.07 -1.69 17.01
CA PHE A 187 -12.29 -0.95 16.02
C PHE A 187 -12.87 -0.98 14.60
N VAL A 188 -13.60 -2.03 14.19
CA VAL A 188 -14.13 -2.14 12.81
C VAL A 188 -15.16 -1.05 12.50
N PRO A 189 -16.21 -0.82 13.32
CA PRO A 189 -17.15 0.27 13.06
C PRO A 189 -16.47 1.64 13.04
N ARG A 190 -15.47 1.83 13.92
CA ARG A 190 -14.67 3.06 13.99
C ARG A 190 -13.89 3.30 12.70
N ILE A 191 -13.10 2.33 12.22
CA ILE A 191 -12.30 2.55 10.99
C ILE A 191 -13.21 2.74 9.77
N MET A 192 -14.30 1.98 9.65
CA MET A 192 -15.25 2.17 8.55
C MET A 192 -15.86 3.58 8.55
N GLY A 193 -16.29 4.07 9.73
CA GLY A 193 -16.80 5.42 9.86
C GLY A 193 -15.73 6.51 9.62
N MET A 194 -14.45 6.22 9.88
CA MET A 194 -13.35 7.13 9.56
C MET A 194 -13.07 7.16 8.05
N LEU A 195 -13.03 6.01 7.37
CA LEU A 195 -12.83 5.93 5.92
C LEU A 195 -13.87 6.76 5.16
N GLU A 196 -15.12 6.75 5.63
CA GLU A 196 -16.20 7.53 5.01
C GLU A 196 -16.08 9.04 5.22
N LYS A 197 -15.27 9.49 6.20
CA LYS A 197 -15.09 10.90 6.59
C LYS A 197 -13.73 11.48 6.25
N MET A 198 -12.77 10.64 5.85
CA MET A 198 -11.39 11.06 5.54
C MET A 198 -11.30 12.03 4.36
N GLU A 199 -12.30 12.04 3.49
CA GLU A 199 -12.33 12.90 2.31
C GLU A 199 -13.77 13.34 2.02
N ASN A 200 -13.94 14.61 1.66
CA ASN A 200 -15.23 15.22 1.34
C ASN A 200 -15.53 15.21 -0.17
N ARG A 201 -14.55 14.79 -1.00
CA ARG A 201 -14.75 14.59 -2.44
C ARG A 201 -15.74 13.44 -2.73
N PRO A 202 -16.45 13.50 -3.86
CA PRO A 202 -17.41 12.46 -4.24
C PRO A 202 -16.71 11.11 -4.48
N TRP A 203 -17.40 10.06 -4.06
CA TRP A 203 -16.98 8.69 -4.32
C TRP A 203 -17.15 8.35 -5.81
N TRP A 204 -16.25 7.53 -6.31
CA TRP A 204 -16.20 7.02 -7.68
C TRP A 204 -16.92 5.69 -7.81
N ILE A 205 -17.06 4.95 -6.71
CA ILE A 205 -17.74 3.67 -6.63
C ILE A 205 -19.20 3.88 -6.23
N ASP A 206 -20.08 3.00 -6.70
CA ASP A 206 -21.50 2.98 -6.32
C ASP A 206 -21.66 2.26 -4.97
N LYS A 207 -21.53 3.03 -3.88
CA LYS A 207 -21.55 2.47 -2.51
C LYS A 207 -22.88 1.81 -2.18
N GLU A 208 -23.97 2.38 -2.68
CA GLU A 208 -25.32 1.89 -2.46
C GLU A 208 -25.52 0.53 -3.13
N ALA A 209 -25.12 0.39 -4.41
CA ALA A 209 -25.18 -0.89 -5.13
C ALA A 209 -24.27 -1.95 -4.51
N ILE A 210 -23.06 -1.57 -4.06
CA ILE A 210 -22.17 -2.48 -3.34
C ILE A 210 -22.83 -2.95 -2.04
N GLN A 211 -23.41 -2.04 -1.26
CA GLN A 211 -24.06 -2.39 0.00
C GLN A 211 -25.26 -3.30 -0.21
N GLU A 212 -26.05 -3.06 -1.25
CA GLU A 212 -27.16 -3.93 -1.65
C GLU A 212 -26.67 -5.35 -1.98
N ASP A 213 -25.65 -5.48 -2.83
CA ASP A 213 -25.12 -6.79 -3.25
C ASP A 213 -24.53 -7.56 -2.06
N MET A 214 -23.82 -6.88 -1.15
CA MET A 214 -23.24 -7.52 0.02
C MET A 214 -24.31 -7.99 1.01
N MET A 215 -25.44 -7.27 1.14
CA MET A 215 -26.57 -7.72 1.96
C MET A 215 -27.27 -8.94 1.37
N GLN A 216 -27.32 -9.08 0.05
CA GLN A 216 -27.94 -10.24 -0.61
C GLN A 216 -27.06 -11.50 -0.56
N GLN A 217 -25.75 -11.35 -0.30
CA GLN A 217 -24.78 -12.44 -0.22
C GLN A 217 -24.51 -12.93 1.22
N ALA A 218 -25.03 -12.22 2.23
CA ALA A 218 -24.88 -12.54 3.65
C ALA A 218 -26.01 -13.45 4.16
#